data_AF-A0AAJ0UEF4-F1
#
_entry.id   AF-A0AAJ0UEF4-F1
#
_cell.length_a   1.000
_cell.length_b   1.000
_cell.length_c   1.000
_cell.angle_alpha   90.00
_cell.angle_beta   90.00
_cell.angle_gamma   90.00
#
_symmetry.space_group_name_H-M   'P 1'
#
loop_
_entity.id
_entity.type
_entity.pdbx_description
1 polymer ?
#
loop_
_entity_poly.entity_id
_entity_poly.type
_entity_poly.pdbx_seq_one_letter_code
_entity_poly.pdbx_strand_id
1 'polypeptide(L)'
;MANDLKRDLPCHIISSEYLFRCSDAEKVSNVIEFLSDYVDEIEVYAFVRSPAPYYNSRQQQVIKASHHIIHPNAFRYDFKAVIEAWSTQAKVNVIGYDKGVDSLSRLAEAMGVDIRGFKLPQKQNESLAIEQMLLLEKIQRNLYQEQDNIFKNHLGLVGQIKSQQATKPTLKPGVAEIIEKTHEQDLAWLKTNYAVDFLGQSNSNAKKGKNRTAAAGLRIPRQPSIRDVYIVDEEKAALYESMVLDLLMKKFVELKKA
;
A
#
# COMPACT_ATOMS: atom_id res chain seq x y z
N MET A 1 0.90 -15.17 -19.98
CA MET A 1 2.32 -15.22 -19.60
C MET A 1 3.14 -16.09 -20.53
N ALA A 2 3.06 -17.44 -20.50
CA ALA A 2 3.90 -18.28 -21.37
C ALA A 2 3.74 -17.96 -22.87
N ASN A 3 2.51 -17.73 -23.36
CA ASN A 3 2.29 -17.30 -24.74
C ASN A 3 2.87 -15.92 -25.06
N ASP A 4 2.94 -15.02 -24.08
CA ASP A 4 3.51 -13.68 -24.25
C ASP A 4 5.05 -13.72 -24.29
N LEU A 5 5.65 -14.66 -23.54
CA LEU A 5 7.09 -14.91 -23.49
C LEU A 5 7.61 -15.67 -24.72
N LYS A 6 6.75 -16.40 -25.42
CA LYS A 6 7.09 -17.06 -26.71
C LYS A 6 7.15 -16.09 -27.89
N ARG A 7 6.82 -14.82 -27.68
CA ARG A 7 6.93 -13.81 -28.72
C ARG A 7 8.41 -13.50 -28.91
N ASP A 8 8.85 -13.44 -30.17
CA ASP A 8 10.21 -13.08 -30.54
C ASP A 8 10.44 -11.57 -30.30
N LEU A 9 10.57 -11.20 -29.03
CA LEU A 9 10.85 -9.85 -28.57
C LEU A 9 12.21 -9.85 -27.88
N PRO A 10 13.03 -8.80 -28.10
CA PRO A 10 14.36 -8.73 -27.50
C PRO A 10 14.32 -8.46 -25.99
N CYS A 11 13.16 -8.08 -25.43
CA CYS A 11 13.00 -7.77 -24.01
C CYS A 11 11.55 -8.00 -23.58
N HIS A 12 11.39 -8.59 -22.40
CA HIS A 12 10.10 -8.79 -21.74
C HIS A 12 10.09 -8.07 -20.40
N ILE A 13 9.03 -7.31 -20.13
CA ILE A 13 8.81 -6.66 -18.83
C ILE A 13 7.63 -7.34 -18.15
N ILE A 14 7.89 -7.94 -16.98
CA ILE A 14 6.87 -8.55 -16.14
C ILE A 14 6.74 -7.70 -14.88
N SER A 15 5.53 -7.24 -14.59
CA SER A 15 5.22 -6.48 -13.36
C SER A 15 4.13 -7.21 -12.58
N SER A 16 4.42 -7.51 -11.31
CA SER A 16 3.46 -8.18 -10.43
C SER A 16 3.77 -7.91 -8.97
N GLU A 17 2.76 -7.51 -8.19
CA GLU A 17 2.88 -7.40 -6.72
C GLU A 17 3.14 -8.77 -6.08
N TYR A 18 2.70 -9.86 -6.70
CA TYR A 18 2.86 -11.21 -6.15
C TYR A 18 4.33 -11.65 -6.10
N LEU A 19 5.15 -11.24 -7.07
CA LEU A 19 6.59 -11.51 -7.08
C LEU A 19 7.28 -10.83 -5.88
N PHE A 20 6.75 -9.69 -5.44
CA PHE A 20 7.26 -8.94 -4.29
C PHE A 20 6.75 -9.46 -2.93
N ARG A 21 5.87 -10.47 -2.92
CA ARG A 21 5.40 -11.12 -1.67
C ARG A 21 6.13 -12.43 -1.38
N CYS A 22 7.14 -12.77 -2.18
CA CYS A 22 7.90 -14.01 -2.07
C CYS A 22 9.28 -13.74 -1.45
N SER A 23 9.44 -14.04 -0.16
CA SER A 23 10.73 -14.05 0.53
C SER A 23 11.36 -15.44 0.61
N ASP A 24 10.69 -16.44 0.04
CA ASP A 24 11.09 -17.83 0.02
C ASP A 24 12.02 -18.09 -1.16
N ALA A 25 13.27 -18.46 -0.88
CA ALA A 25 14.31 -18.64 -1.88
C ALA A 25 14.01 -19.79 -2.86
N GLU A 26 13.33 -20.85 -2.42
CA GLU A 26 12.98 -21.98 -3.30
C GLU A 26 11.94 -21.53 -4.33
N LYS A 27 10.93 -20.77 -3.90
CA LYS A 27 9.92 -20.23 -4.81
C LYS A 27 10.51 -19.20 -5.79
N VAL A 28 11.46 -18.37 -5.35
CA VAL A 28 12.20 -17.48 -6.24
C VAL A 28 12.98 -18.30 -7.28
N SER A 29 13.67 -19.36 -6.85
CA SER A 29 14.39 -20.28 -7.75
C SER A 29 13.46 -20.88 -8.81
N ASN A 30 12.27 -21.34 -8.41
CA ASN A 30 11.28 -21.92 -9.34
C ASN A 30 10.79 -20.88 -10.37
N VAL A 31 10.66 -19.61 -9.99
CA VAL A 31 10.29 -18.54 -10.92
C VAL A 31 11.42 -18.25 -11.89
N ILE A 32 12.67 -18.18 -11.41
CA ILE A 32 13.85 -17.95 -12.24
C ILE A 32 14.02 -19.10 -13.24
N GLU A 33 14.00 -20.35 -12.77
CA GLU A 33 14.11 -21.55 -13.61
C GLU A 33 13.04 -21.55 -14.71
N PHE A 34 11.78 -21.26 -14.35
CA PHE A 34 10.71 -21.15 -15.34
C PHE A 34 10.97 -20.05 -16.37
N LEU A 35 11.49 -18.89 -15.96
CA LEU A 35 11.76 -17.77 -16.86
C LEU A 35 13.00 -17.99 -17.74
N SER A 36 13.98 -18.73 -17.25
CA SER A 36 15.21 -19.08 -17.98
C SER A 36 14.96 -19.94 -19.22
N ASP A 37 13.81 -20.60 -19.32
CA ASP A 37 13.37 -21.28 -20.56
C ASP A 37 13.04 -20.29 -21.70
N TYR A 38 12.88 -19.00 -21.40
CA TYR A 38 12.41 -17.97 -22.34
C TYR A 38 13.37 -16.79 -22.50
N VAL A 39 14.23 -16.51 -21.53
CA VAL A 39 15.15 -15.37 -21.55
C VAL A 39 16.53 -15.76 -21.02
N ASP A 40 17.58 -15.15 -21.59
CA ASP A 40 18.97 -15.41 -21.21
C ASP A 40 19.38 -14.68 -19.92
N GLU A 41 18.79 -13.51 -19.67
CA GLU A 41 19.12 -12.65 -18.54
C GLU A 41 17.86 -12.15 -17.83
N ILE A 42 17.90 -12.14 -16.50
CA ILE A 42 16.83 -11.65 -15.65
C ILE A 42 17.39 -10.56 -14.74
N GLU A 43 16.83 -9.36 -14.86
CA GLU A 43 17.10 -8.23 -13.99
C GLU A 43 15.83 -7.83 -13.23
N VAL A 44 15.95 -7.62 -11.93
CA VAL A 44 14.82 -7.32 -11.04
C VAL A 44 14.87 -5.86 -10.62
N TYR A 45 13.76 -5.16 -10.80
CA TYR A 45 13.58 -3.79 -10.31
C TYR A 45 12.56 -3.78 -9.16
N ALA A 46 13.05 -3.57 -7.94
CA ALA A 46 12.28 -3.59 -6.71
C ALA A 46 11.92 -2.17 -6.25
N PHE A 47 10.64 -1.79 -6.34
CA PHE A 47 10.14 -0.53 -5.78
C PHE A 47 9.81 -0.69 -4.28
N VAL A 48 10.60 -0.05 -3.42
CA VAL A 48 10.42 -0.11 -1.96
C VAL A 48 9.84 1.20 -1.46
N ARG A 49 8.88 1.13 -0.53
CA ARG A 49 8.28 2.31 0.12
C ARG A 49 8.81 2.46 1.53
N SER A 50 8.72 3.64 2.13
CA SER A 50 8.91 3.72 3.59
C SER A 50 7.81 2.93 4.33
N PRO A 51 8.13 2.27 5.45
CA PRO A 51 7.21 1.36 6.14
C PRO A 51 5.88 1.99 6.57
N ALA A 52 5.88 3.23 7.08
CA ALA A 52 4.65 3.90 7.53
C ALA A 52 3.66 4.22 6.36
N PRO A 53 4.10 4.83 5.23
CA PRO A 53 3.27 4.95 4.04
C PRO A 53 2.82 3.62 3.44
N TYR A 54 3.69 2.60 3.46
CA TYR A 54 3.33 1.26 3.03
C TYR A 54 2.23 0.65 3.92
N TYR A 55 2.36 0.76 5.24
CA TYR A 55 1.34 0.37 6.21
C TYR A 55 -0.02 1.03 5.91
N ASN A 56 -0.05 2.33 5.60
CA ASN A 56 -1.29 3.02 5.23
C ASN A 56 -1.95 2.43 3.98
N SER A 57 -1.15 2.13 2.96
CA SER A 57 -1.66 1.50 1.74
C SER A 57 -2.18 0.09 2.03
N ARG A 58 -1.46 -0.67 2.85
CA ARG A 58 -1.83 -2.03 3.22
C ARG A 58 -3.11 -2.05 4.05
N GLN A 59 -3.25 -1.18 5.04
CA GLN A 59 -4.43 -1.12 5.88
C GLN A 59 -5.70 -0.75 5.11
N GLN A 60 -5.58 0.08 4.06
CA GLN A 60 -6.69 0.33 3.13
C GLN A 60 -7.10 -0.90 2.33
N GLN A 61 -6.17 -1.78 1.95
CA GLN A 61 -6.52 -3.05 1.32
C GLN A 61 -7.18 -3.99 2.32
N VAL A 62 -6.65 -4.08 3.55
CA VAL A 62 -7.20 -4.92 4.61
C VAL A 62 -8.63 -4.50 4.94
N ILE A 63 -8.91 -3.20 5.12
CA ILE A 63 -10.27 -2.76 5.51
C ILE A 63 -11.33 -3.00 4.42
N LYS A 64 -10.91 -3.10 3.16
CA LYS A 64 -11.79 -3.49 2.05
C LYS A 64 -12.19 -4.96 2.11
N ALA A 65 -11.39 -5.82 2.77
CA ALA A 65 -11.58 -7.27 2.80
C ALA A 65 -11.94 -7.82 4.20
N SER A 66 -11.65 -7.09 5.27
CA SER A 66 -11.81 -7.51 6.66
C SER A 66 -12.12 -6.30 7.56
N HIS A 67 -12.67 -6.56 8.74
CA HIS A 67 -12.89 -5.58 9.80
C HIS A 67 -11.68 -5.35 10.71
N HIS A 68 -10.60 -6.12 10.52
CA HIS A 68 -9.41 -6.07 11.36
C HIS A 68 -8.42 -4.98 10.95
N ILE A 69 -7.76 -4.41 11.95
CA ILE A 69 -6.63 -3.49 11.77
C ILE A 69 -5.35 -4.22 12.15
N ILE A 70 -4.35 -4.15 11.28
CA ILE A 70 -3.03 -4.72 11.58
C ILE A 70 -2.46 -3.91 12.73
N HIS A 71 -2.14 -4.56 13.84
CA HIS A 71 -1.55 -3.85 14.97
C HIS A 71 -0.18 -3.27 14.57
N PRO A 72 0.12 -1.97 14.80
CA PRO A 72 1.39 -1.35 14.39
C PRO A 72 2.66 -2.09 14.87
N ASN A 73 2.69 -2.55 16.13
CA ASN A 73 3.81 -3.39 16.65
C ASN A 73 3.96 -4.75 15.94
N ALA A 74 2.88 -5.30 15.39
CA ALA A 74 2.86 -6.59 14.72
C ALA A 74 3.01 -6.46 13.20
N PHE A 75 2.95 -5.23 12.67
CA PHE A 75 3.14 -5.00 11.24
C PHE A 75 4.56 -5.38 10.82
N ARG A 76 4.66 -6.14 9.74
CA ARG A 76 5.92 -6.53 9.11
C ARG A 76 5.86 -6.17 7.64
N TYR A 77 6.95 -5.60 7.16
CA TYR A 77 7.18 -5.31 5.76
C TYR A 77 8.49 -5.97 5.34
N ASP A 78 8.40 -7.15 4.78
CA ASP A 78 9.53 -8.05 4.55
C ASP A 78 10.37 -7.69 3.30
N PHE A 79 10.49 -6.40 2.96
CA PHE A 79 11.18 -5.97 1.74
C PHE A 79 12.64 -6.44 1.71
N LYS A 80 13.33 -6.44 2.85
CA LYS A 80 14.71 -6.92 2.95
C LYS A 80 14.81 -8.39 2.56
N ALA A 81 14.01 -9.25 3.20
CA ALA A 81 14.03 -10.69 2.93
C ALA A 81 13.66 -11.01 1.47
N VAL A 82 12.71 -10.27 0.89
CA VAL A 82 12.37 -10.40 -0.53
C VAL A 82 13.56 -10.03 -1.42
N ILE A 83 14.18 -8.87 -1.19
CA ILE A 83 15.33 -8.42 -1.99
C ILE A 83 16.51 -9.38 -1.86
N GLU A 84 16.80 -9.85 -0.65
CA GLU A 84 17.87 -10.83 -0.39
C GLU A 84 17.61 -12.13 -1.15
N ALA A 85 16.37 -12.66 -1.11
CA ALA A 85 16.02 -13.88 -1.84
C ALA A 85 16.23 -13.73 -3.35
N TRP A 86 15.75 -12.64 -3.95
CA TRP A 86 15.97 -12.37 -5.39
C TRP A 86 17.43 -12.12 -5.75
N SER A 87 18.20 -11.46 -4.87
CA SER A 87 19.62 -11.15 -5.10
C SER A 87 20.51 -12.40 -5.14
N THR A 88 20.01 -13.56 -4.68
CA THR A 88 20.76 -14.83 -4.80
C THR A 88 20.77 -15.40 -6.22
N GLN A 89 19.80 -15.03 -7.06
CA GLN A 89 19.59 -15.63 -8.38
C GLN A 89 19.62 -14.61 -9.53
N ALA A 90 19.39 -13.33 -9.25
CA ALA A 90 19.31 -12.29 -10.27
C ALA A 90 19.94 -10.97 -9.79
N LYS A 91 20.30 -10.10 -10.73
CA LYS A 91 20.70 -8.73 -10.42
C LYS A 91 19.46 -7.95 -9.94
N VAL A 92 19.55 -7.38 -8.75
CA VAL A 92 18.44 -6.59 -8.16
C VAL A 92 18.82 -5.12 -8.07
N ASN A 93 18.04 -4.27 -8.71
CA ASN A 93 18.06 -2.82 -8.54
C ASN A 93 16.90 -2.41 -7.64
N VAL A 94 17.21 -1.65 -6.59
CA VAL A 94 16.20 -1.19 -5.64
C VAL A 94 15.94 0.30 -5.84
N ILE A 95 14.67 0.66 -6.02
CA ILE A 95 14.22 2.03 -6.25
C ILE A 95 13.34 2.46 -5.08
N GLY A 96 13.72 3.56 -4.43
CA GLY A 96 12.87 4.22 -3.45
C GLY A 96 11.62 4.81 -4.10
N TYR A 97 10.44 4.41 -3.61
CA TYR A 97 9.16 4.98 -4.02
C TYR A 97 8.78 6.12 -3.08
N ASP A 98 8.55 7.28 -3.68
CA ASP A 98 8.00 8.46 -3.03
C ASP A 98 6.67 8.87 -3.64
N LYS A 99 5.75 9.30 -2.79
CA LYS A 99 4.43 9.75 -3.25
C LYS A 99 4.57 11.03 -4.09
N GLY A 100 4.02 11.00 -5.30
CA GLY A 100 4.06 12.13 -6.23
C GLY A 100 5.25 12.11 -7.18
N VAL A 101 6.17 11.17 -7.01
CA VAL A 101 7.22 10.87 -7.99
C VAL A 101 6.67 9.85 -8.99
N ASP A 102 6.87 10.11 -10.29
CA ASP A 102 6.45 9.18 -11.33
C ASP A 102 7.34 7.93 -11.33
N SER A 103 6.75 6.79 -10.98
CA SER A 103 7.45 5.51 -10.94
C SER A 103 7.85 5.01 -12.32
N LEU A 104 7.11 5.38 -13.37
CA LEU A 104 7.47 5.01 -14.75
C LEU A 104 8.76 5.71 -15.16
N SER A 105 8.85 7.03 -14.95
CA SER A 105 10.07 7.80 -15.20
C SER A 105 11.28 7.25 -14.45
N ARG A 106 11.12 6.86 -13.17
CA ARG A 106 12.21 6.25 -12.37
C ARG A 106 12.64 4.89 -12.91
N LEU A 107 11.69 4.05 -13.32
CA LEU A 107 11.99 2.76 -13.93
C LEU A 107 12.71 2.95 -15.26
N ALA A 108 12.20 3.85 -16.10
CA ALA A 108 12.77 4.15 -17.40
C ALA A 108 14.21 4.67 -17.30
N GLU A 109 14.47 5.59 -16.36
CA GLU A 109 15.81 6.06 -16.03
C GLU A 109 16.73 4.91 -15.60
N ALA A 110 16.27 4.05 -14.70
CA ALA A 110 17.05 2.91 -14.20
C ALA A 110 17.31 1.83 -15.26
N MET A 111 16.42 1.70 -16.25
CA MET A 111 16.55 0.77 -17.38
C MET A 111 17.27 1.39 -18.58
N GLY A 112 17.48 2.71 -18.61
CA GLY A 112 17.97 3.42 -19.80
C GLY A 112 16.98 3.41 -20.98
N VAL A 113 15.67 3.33 -20.72
CA VAL A 113 14.62 3.24 -21.74
C VAL A 113 13.98 4.61 -21.99
N ASP A 114 13.81 4.96 -23.26
CA ASP A 114 13.06 6.14 -23.66
C ASP A 114 11.54 5.86 -23.64
N ILE A 115 10.83 6.60 -22.78
CA ILE A 115 9.37 6.49 -22.62
C ILE A 115 8.60 7.60 -23.36
N ARG A 116 9.26 8.37 -24.23
CA ARG A 116 8.57 9.36 -25.08
C ARG A 116 7.50 8.66 -25.93
N GLY A 117 6.26 9.13 -25.83
CA GLY A 117 5.12 8.58 -26.56
C GLY A 117 4.31 7.52 -25.79
N PHE A 118 4.72 7.15 -24.58
CA PHE A 118 3.91 6.27 -23.72
C PHE A 118 2.62 6.99 -23.32
N LYS A 119 1.49 6.30 -23.43
CA LYS A 119 0.19 6.83 -22.98
C LYS A 119 -0.01 6.48 -21.51
N LEU A 120 -0.22 7.49 -20.67
CA LEU A 120 -0.56 7.28 -19.27
C LEU A 120 -1.94 6.61 -19.17
N PRO A 121 -2.06 5.48 -18.47
CA PRO A 121 -3.36 4.88 -18.21
C PRO A 121 -4.21 5.79 -17.33
N GLN A 122 -5.53 5.68 -17.43
CA GLN A 122 -6.42 6.31 -16.45
C GLN A 122 -6.14 5.73 -15.05
N LYS A 123 -6.15 6.60 -14.04
CA LYS A 123 -5.92 6.18 -12.65
C LYS A 123 -7.05 5.25 -12.20
N GLN A 124 -6.73 3.99 -11.95
CA GLN A 124 -7.68 2.98 -11.46
C GLN A 124 -7.64 2.81 -9.93
N ASN A 125 -6.55 3.21 -9.28
CA ASN A 125 -6.34 2.98 -7.85
C ASN A 125 -6.56 4.25 -7.05
N GLU A 126 -7.80 4.48 -6.64
CA GLU A 126 -8.13 5.55 -5.71
C GLU A 126 -7.94 5.08 -4.27
N SER A 127 -7.16 5.86 -3.51
CA SER A 127 -7.05 5.69 -2.07
C SER A 127 -8.37 6.04 -1.38
N LEU A 128 -8.69 5.33 -0.31
CA LEU A 128 -9.82 5.65 0.53
C LEU A 128 -9.53 6.90 1.35
N ALA A 129 -10.56 7.73 1.55
CA ALA A 129 -10.59 8.74 2.59
C ALA A 129 -10.73 8.10 3.98
N ILE A 130 -10.39 8.82 5.04
CA ILE A 130 -10.49 8.28 6.40
C ILE A 130 -11.94 7.99 6.80
N GLU A 131 -12.87 8.84 6.36
CA GLU A 131 -14.31 8.67 6.61
C GLU A 131 -14.84 7.40 5.93
N GLN A 132 -14.36 7.11 4.72
CA GLN A 132 -14.65 5.86 4.00
C GLN A 132 -14.11 4.64 4.75
N MET A 133 -12.89 4.73 5.30
CA MET A 133 -12.30 3.64 6.08
C MET A 133 -13.10 3.35 7.36
N LEU A 134 -13.56 4.39 8.05
CA LEU A 134 -14.41 4.26 9.25
C LEU A 134 -15.76 3.61 8.93
N LEU A 135 -16.41 4.02 7.83
CA LEU A 135 -17.66 3.41 7.42
C LEU A 135 -17.47 1.95 7.02
N LEU A 136 -16.40 1.62 6.28
CA LEU A 136 -16.07 0.24 5.93
C LEU A 136 -15.78 -0.61 7.18
N GLU A 137 -15.03 -0.09 8.15
CA GLU A 137 -14.82 -0.77 9.44
C GLU A 137 -16.15 -1.08 10.13
N LYS A 138 -17.05 -0.10 10.20
CA LYS A 138 -18.38 -0.25 10.81
C LYS A 138 -19.21 -1.31 10.08
N ILE A 139 -19.26 -1.27 8.75
CA ILE A 139 -20.00 -2.24 7.95
C ILE A 139 -19.43 -3.64 8.14
N GLN A 140 -18.11 -3.81 8.00
CA GLN A 140 -17.47 -5.12 8.10
C GLN A 140 -17.65 -5.73 9.49
N ARG A 141 -17.51 -4.93 10.56
CA ARG A 141 -17.67 -5.41 11.93
C ARG A 141 -19.10 -5.83 12.26
N ASN A 142 -20.11 -5.14 11.73
CA ASN A 142 -21.51 -5.41 12.09
C ASN A 142 -22.20 -6.41 11.15
N LEU A 143 -21.79 -6.47 9.87
CA LEU A 143 -22.46 -7.30 8.86
C LEU A 143 -21.62 -8.49 8.37
N TYR A 144 -20.29 -8.43 8.52
CA TYR A 144 -19.36 -9.38 7.89
C TYR A 144 -18.28 -9.88 8.86
N GLN A 145 -18.59 -9.95 10.16
CA GLN A 145 -17.63 -10.33 11.19
C GLN A 145 -16.99 -11.71 10.93
N GLU A 146 -17.73 -12.64 10.30
CA GLU A 146 -17.29 -14.01 10.01
C GLU A 146 -16.73 -14.17 8.58
N GLN A 147 -16.68 -13.10 7.78
CA GLN A 147 -16.28 -13.16 6.37
C GLN A 147 -14.97 -12.40 6.13
N ASP A 148 -13.92 -12.78 6.84
CA ASP A 148 -12.61 -12.16 6.69
C ASP A 148 -11.91 -12.55 5.39
N ASN A 149 -11.11 -11.63 4.86
CA ASN A 149 -10.32 -11.77 3.62
C ASN A 149 -11.15 -11.98 2.34
N ILE A 150 -12.46 -11.68 2.37
CA ILE A 150 -13.34 -11.76 1.21
C ILE A 150 -13.65 -10.35 0.71
N PHE A 151 -13.23 -10.05 -0.52
CA PHE A 151 -13.61 -8.82 -1.21
C PHE A 151 -15.08 -8.84 -1.58
N LYS A 152 -15.78 -7.78 -1.19
CA LYS A 152 -17.22 -7.64 -1.38
C LYS A 152 -17.45 -6.53 -2.40
N ASN A 153 -17.82 -6.89 -3.63
CA ASN A 153 -17.89 -5.95 -4.76
C ASN A 153 -18.72 -4.70 -4.45
N HIS A 154 -19.84 -4.86 -3.73
CA HIS A 154 -20.72 -3.74 -3.37
C HIS A 154 -20.07 -2.75 -2.40
N LEU A 155 -19.10 -3.15 -1.58
CA LEU A 155 -18.35 -2.24 -0.71
C LEU A 155 -17.43 -1.31 -1.50
N GLY A 156 -17.09 -1.66 -2.75
CA GLY A 156 -16.38 -0.78 -3.68
C GLY A 156 -17.13 0.52 -3.95
N LEU A 157 -18.47 0.52 -3.86
CA LEU A 157 -19.30 1.70 -4.05
C LEU A 157 -19.02 2.79 -3.01
N VAL A 158 -18.65 2.43 -1.78
CA VAL A 158 -18.27 3.40 -0.74
C VAL A 158 -17.09 4.26 -1.20
N GLY A 159 -16.10 3.63 -1.86
CA GLY A 159 -14.94 4.33 -2.42
C GLY A 159 -15.28 5.31 -3.55
N GLN A 160 -16.38 5.07 -4.26
CA GLN A 160 -16.85 5.90 -5.37
C GLN A 160 -17.62 7.15 -4.90
N ILE A 161 -18.19 7.11 -3.69
CA ILE A 161 -18.90 8.26 -3.10
C ILE A 161 -17.88 9.31 -2.66
N LYS A 162 -17.73 10.36 -3.48
CA LYS A 162 -16.81 11.47 -3.23
C LYS A 162 -17.44 12.50 -2.30
N SER A 163 -16.74 12.82 -1.21
CA SER A 163 -17.03 14.01 -0.41
C SER A 163 -16.06 15.13 -0.80
N GLN A 164 -16.57 16.36 -0.93
CA GLN A 164 -15.73 17.54 -1.13
C GLN A 164 -14.80 17.80 0.08
N GLN A 165 -15.16 17.27 1.24
CA GLN A 165 -14.43 17.41 2.50
C GLN A 165 -13.64 16.14 2.88
N ALA A 166 -13.44 15.21 1.94
CA ALA A 166 -12.76 13.95 2.19
C ALA A 166 -11.35 14.17 2.77
N THR A 167 -11.08 13.56 3.92
CA THR A 167 -9.78 13.71 4.60
C THR A 167 -8.87 12.54 4.24
N LYS A 168 -7.61 12.84 3.90
CA LYS A 168 -6.61 11.80 3.62
C LYS A 168 -6.26 11.05 4.92
N PRO A 169 -6.22 9.71 4.92
CA PRO A 169 -5.79 8.94 6.08
C PRO A 169 -4.39 9.36 6.51
N THR A 170 -4.28 9.83 7.74
CA THR A 170 -3.02 10.27 8.35
C THR A 170 -2.83 9.52 9.65
N LEU A 171 -1.68 8.86 9.81
CA LEU A 171 -1.34 8.15 11.04
C LEU A 171 -1.24 9.11 12.21
N LYS A 172 -1.62 8.67 13.40
CA LYS A 172 -1.27 9.41 14.62
C LYS A 172 0.25 9.46 14.78
N PRO A 173 0.83 10.55 15.33
CA PRO A 173 2.28 10.73 15.41
C PRO A 173 3.06 9.52 15.97
N GLY A 174 2.62 8.95 17.10
CA GLY A 174 3.31 7.81 17.72
C GLY A 174 3.19 6.49 16.94
N VAL A 175 2.21 6.35 16.04
CA VAL A 175 2.02 5.12 15.27
C VAL A 175 3.08 4.98 14.17
N ALA A 176 3.37 6.07 13.47
CA ALA A 176 4.41 6.07 12.44
C ALA A 176 5.79 5.75 13.08
N GLU A 177 6.10 6.37 14.23
CA GLU A 177 7.34 6.11 14.96
C GLU A 177 7.47 4.64 15.41
N ILE A 178 6.38 4.01 15.87
CA ILE A 178 6.37 2.58 16.20
C ILE A 178 6.72 1.72 14.97
N ILE A 179 6.08 2.00 13.84
CA ILE A 179 6.28 1.24 12.60
C ILE A 179 7.72 1.42 12.10
N GLU A 180 8.22 2.66 12.05
CA GLU A 180 9.58 2.96 11.61
C GLU A 180 10.62 2.31 12.52
N LYS A 181 10.45 2.41 13.84
CA LYS A 181 11.34 1.77 14.82
C LYS A 181 11.40 0.25 14.65
N THR A 182 10.26 -0.37 14.35
CA THR A 182 10.20 -1.83 14.12
C THR A 182 11.02 -2.26 12.89
N HIS A 183 11.25 -1.36 11.93
CA HIS A 183 11.98 -1.63 10.69
C HIS A 183 13.32 -0.89 10.61
N GLU A 184 13.83 -0.35 11.73
CA GLU A 184 15.02 0.52 11.73
C GLU A 184 16.26 -0.18 11.14
N GLN A 185 16.46 -1.45 11.48
CA GLN A 185 17.58 -2.26 10.98
C GLN A 185 17.48 -2.50 9.47
N ASP A 186 16.27 -2.79 8.97
CA ASP A 186 16.05 -3.02 7.54
C ASP A 186 16.21 -1.73 6.73
N LEU A 187 15.80 -0.59 7.29
CA LEU A 187 15.99 0.72 6.66
C LEU A 187 17.47 1.13 6.61
N ALA A 188 18.23 0.86 7.68
CA ALA A 188 19.67 1.08 7.70
C ALA A 188 20.37 0.20 6.66
N TRP A 189 19.98 -1.07 6.56
CA TRP A 189 20.47 -1.98 5.52
C TRP A 189 20.17 -1.48 4.11
N LEU A 190 18.96 -0.97 3.86
CA LEU A 190 18.54 -0.45 2.55
C LEU A 190 19.40 0.76 2.12
N LYS A 191 19.67 1.67 3.06
CA LYS A 191 20.53 2.83 2.84
C LYS A 191 21.96 2.41 2.49
N THR A 192 22.52 1.47 3.23
CA THR A 192 23.90 1.02 3.03
C THR A 192 24.09 0.27 1.71
N ASN A 193 23.16 -0.63 1.35
CA ASN A 193 23.33 -1.51 0.20
C ASN A 193 22.79 -0.94 -1.13
N TYR A 194 21.81 -0.03 -1.06
CA TYR A 194 21.11 0.47 -2.26
C TYR A 194 20.99 2.00 -2.32
N ALA A 195 21.62 2.73 -1.39
CA ALA A 195 21.54 4.19 -1.30
C ALA A 195 20.11 4.76 -1.17
N VAL A 196 19.13 3.94 -0.75
CA VAL A 196 17.76 4.39 -0.49
C VAL A 196 17.63 4.79 0.97
N ASP A 197 17.57 6.10 1.23
CA ASP A 197 17.49 6.66 2.58
C ASP A 197 16.10 7.20 2.92
N PHE A 198 15.30 6.39 3.62
CA PHE A 198 14.02 6.84 4.20
C PHE A 198 14.17 7.49 5.58
N LEU A 199 15.21 7.16 6.34
CA LEU A 199 15.43 7.68 7.70
C LEU A 199 15.77 9.19 7.68
N GLY A 200 16.54 9.62 6.68
CA GLY A 200 16.85 11.04 6.44
C GLY A 200 15.61 11.87 6.10
N GLN A 201 14.63 11.27 5.40
CA GLN A 201 13.40 11.95 4.98
C GLN A 201 12.39 12.13 6.12
N SER A 202 12.25 11.12 7.01
CA SER A 202 11.33 11.25 8.16
C SER A 202 11.74 12.40 9.09
N ASN A 203 13.05 12.63 9.26
CA ASN A 203 13.58 13.71 10.08
C ASN A 203 13.34 15.12 9.51
N SER A 204 13.33 15.29 8.18
CA SER A 204 13.10 16.59 7.56
C SER A 204 11.63 17.03 7.66
N ASN A 205 10.70 16.08 7.56
CA ASN A 205 9.28 16.31 7.77
C ASN A 205 8.94 16.55 9.26
N ALA A 206 9.58 15.84 10.18
CA ALA A 206 9.38 16.00 11.62
C ALA A 206 9.76 17.40 12.14
N LYS A 207 10.76 18.06 11.55
CA LYS A 207 11.20 19.41 11.97
C LYS A 207 10.17 20.53 11.70
N LYS A 208 9.16 20.29 10.85
CA LYS A 208 8.11 21.29 10.57
C LYS A 208 6.93 21.23 11.54
N GLY A 209 6.78 20.16 12.33
CA GLY A 209 5.70 20.02 13.32
C GLY A 209 6.18 20.32 14.73
N LYS A 210 5.87 21.51 15.27
CA LYS A 210 6.26 21.93 16.64
C LYS A 210 5.64 21.12 17.81
N ASN A 211 4.85 20.07 17.54
CA ASN A 211 4.19 19.27 18.57
C ASN A 211 4.67 17.81 18.58
N ARG A 212 5.96 17.57 18.90
CA ARG A 212 6.47 16.24 19.28
C ARG A 212 6.30 16.01 20.78
N THR A 213 5.09 16.20 21.31
CA THR A 213 4.77 15.67 22.64
C THR A 213 4.65 14.14 22.54
N ALA A 214 5.81 13.52 22.74
CA ALA A 214 6.11 12.15 23.12
C ALA A 214 5.17 11.03 22.64
N ALA A 215 5.70 10.18 21.74
CA ALA A 215 5.22 8.80 21.58
C ALA A 215 5.29 7.97 22.89
N ALA A 216 5.99 8.47 23.92
CA ALA A 216 6.02 7.88 25.25
C ALA A 216 4.64 7.99 25.90
N GLY A 217 3.81 6.96 25.69
CA GLY A 217 2.48 6.85 26.28
C GLY A 217 1.38 6.42 25.32
N LEU A 218 1.64 6.33 24.01
CA LEU A 218 0.63 5.83 23.08
C LEU A 218 0.37 4.34 23.36
N ARG A 219 -0.74 4.05 24.04
CA ARG A 219 -1.23 2.69 24.25
C ARG A 219 -2.24 2.36 23.14
N ILE A 220 -1.83 1.49 22.23
CA ILE A 220 -2.71 0.93 21.21
C ILE A 220 -3.36 -0.32 21.81
N PRO A 221 -4.69 -0.47 21.77
CA PRO A 221 -5.35 -1.65 22.30
C PRO A 221 -4.96 -2.90 21.51
N ARG A 222 -5.11 -4.08 22.13
CA ARG A 222 -4.78 -5.38 21.50
C ARG A 222 -5.50 -5.59 20.17
N GLN A 223 -6.73 -5.11 20.06
CA GLN A 223 -7.52 -5.10 18.83
C GLN A 223 -7.77 -3.64 18.45
N PRO A 224 -6.87 -3.02 17.66
CA PRO A 224 -7.03 -1.63 17.25
C PRO A 224 -8.19 -1.45 16.29
N SER A 225 -8.80 -0.27 16.37
CA SER A 225 -9.72 0.28 15.38
C SER A 225 -9.02 1.30 14.49
N ILE A 226 -9.70 1.75 13.43
CA ILE A 226 -9.23 2.87 12.61
C ILE A 226 -8.96 4.11 13.49
N ARG A 227 -9.81 4.36 14.48
CA ARG A 227 -9.67 5.51 15.41
C ARG A 227 -8.44 5.43 16.29
N ASP A 228 -7.94 4.24 16.60
CA ASP A 228 -6.74 4.08 17.42
C ASP A 228 -5.47 4.45 16.66
N VAL A 229 -5.48 4.22 15.34
CA VAL A 229 -4.31 4.30 14.45
C VAL A 229 -4.22 5.62 13.69
N TYR A 230 -5.38 6.19 13.32
CA TYR A 230 -5.48 7.36 12.45
C TYR A 230 -5.97 8.60 13.18
N ILE A 231 -5.61 9.77 12.65
CA ILE A 231 -6.24 11.05 13.01
C ILE A 231 -7.62 11.08 12.37
N VAL A 232 -8.65 11.25 13.19
CA VAL A 232 -10.06 11.26 12.77
C VAL A 232 -10.71 12.56 13.20
N ASP A 233 -11.46 13.15 12.28
CA ASP A 233 -12.39 14.24 12.54
C ASP A 233 -13.80 13.63 12.63
N GLU A 234 -14.35 13.53 13.84
CA GLU A 234 -15.62 12.83 14.09
C GLU A 234 -16.81 13.54 13.46
N GLU A 235 -16.76 14.88 13.31
CA GLU A 235 -17.83 15.63 12.67
C GLU A 235 -17.89 15.29 11.17
N LYS A 236 -16.74 15.28 10.50
CA LYS A 236 -16.66 14.87 9.08
C LYS A 236 -17.05 13.42 8.87
N ALA A 237 -16.65 12.53 9.79
CA ALA A 237 -17.04 11.13 9.72
C ALA A 237 -18.57 10.96 9.81
N ALA A 238 -19.22 11.65 10.75
CA ALA A 238 -20.68 11.64 10.91
C ALA A 238 -21.41 12.25 9.70
N LEU A 239 -20.88 13.36 9.17
CA LEU A 239 -21.42 14.00 7.96
C LEU A 239 -21.33 13.07 6.74
N TYR A 240 -20.18 12.40 6.57
CA TYR A 240 -19.99 11.43 5.50
C TYR A 240 -20.97 10.26 5.61
N GLU A 241 -21.16 9.70 6.81
CA GLU A 241 -22.12 8.63 7.05
C GLU A 241 -23.56 9.08 6.70
N SER A 242 -23.95 10.28 7.15
CA SER A 242 -25.28 10.85 6.85
C SER A 242 -25.50 11.04 5.35
N MET A 243 -24.48 11.50 4.63
CA MET A 243 -24.51 11.63 3.17
C MET A 243 -24.71 10.28 2.48
N VAL A 244 -23.99 9.22 2.93
CA VAL A 244 -24.17 7.88 2.36
C VAL A 244 -25.58 7.36 2.62
N LEU A 245 -26.13 7.56 3.81
CA LEU A 245 -27.50 7.16 4.15
C LEU A 245 -28.54 7.91 3.28
N ASP A 246 -28.40 9.22 3.10
CA ASP A 246 -29.29 10.01 2.22
C ASP A 246 -29.26 9.50 0.77
N LEU A 247 -28.07 9.18 0.24
CA LEU A 247 -27.93 8.59 -1.10
C LEU A 247 -28.62 7.24 -1.22
N LEU A 248 -28.49 6.37 -0.21
CA LEU A 248 -29.16 5.08 -0.18
C LEU A 248 -30.68 5.23 -0.15
N MET A 249 -31.20 6.12 0.70
CA MET A 249 -32.64 6.40 0.80
C MET A 249 -33.22 6.91 -0.52
N LYS A 250 -32.53 7.83 -1.19
CA LYS A 250 -32.93 8.32 -2.52
C LYS A 250 -32.99 7.17 -3.54
N LYS A 251 -32.00 6.29 -3.55
CA LYS A 251 -31.97 5.11 -4.44
C LYS A 251 -33.11 4.13 -4.16
N PHE A 252 -33.46 3.91 -2.90
CA PHE A 252 -34.62 3.07 -2.57
C PHE A 252 -35.95 3.67 -3.06
N VAL A 253 -36.12 4.98 -2.97
CA VAL A 253 -37.31 5.68 -3.49
C VAL A 253 -37.40 5.58 -5.01
N GLU A 254 -36.27 5.70 -5.72
CA GLU A 254 -36.21 5.51 -7.18
C GLU A 254 -36.61 4.08 -7.58
N LEU A 255 -36.09 3.07 -6.89
CA LEU A 255 -36.40 1.66 -7.16
C LEU A 255 -37.86 1.31 -6.91
N LYS A 256 -38.54 1.95 -5.95
CA LYS A 256 -39.97 1.71 -5.68
C LYS A 256 -40.89 2.26 -6.78
N LYS A 257 -40.41 3.23 -7.58
CA LYS A 257 -41.18 3.84 -8.68
C LYS A 257 -41.02 3.10 -10.01
N ALA A 258 -40.02 2.23 -10.12
CA ALA A 258 -39.75 1.39 -11.30
C ALA A 258 -40.52 0.07 -11.19
#